data_AF-A0A3C0V165-F1
#
_entry.id   AF-A0A3C0V165-F1
#
_cell.length_a   1.000
_cell.length_b   1.000
_cell.length_c   1.000
_cell.angle_alpha   90.00
_cell.angle_beta   90.00
_cell.angle_gamma   90.00
#
_symmetry.space_group_name_H-M   'P 1'
#
loop_
_entity.id
_entity.type
_entity.pdbx_description
1 polymer ?
#
loop_
_entity_poly.entity_id
_entity_poly.type
_entity_poly.pdbx_seq_one_letter_code
_entity_poly.pdbx_strand_id
1 'polypeptide(L)'
;MKANKFGSILIITFLTIIISTLDCFAIKDDQMPDGLLEVAYRQLTDGKLSDSIHNIVLICFDGNCEMTTLTLNQCYDFSDGEAFYPVIQRSTTRDKNMTVNILEPGVMEVEERDVLGATFKYRFIYTAGIGSNKKLRFNKLIGFSGAVVKQSDALNKVLSWELVPLKGQSINVKLKCAVNLKGVPNN
;
A
#
# COMPACT_ATOMS: atom_id res chain seq x y z
N MET A 1 -88.84 25.43 -0.41
CA MET A 1 -88.13 26.73 -0.31
C MET A 1 -87.61 26.93 1.11
N LYS A 2 -86.29 26.81 1.29
CA LYS A 2 -85.41 27.67 2.13
C LYS A 2 -84.06 26.95 2.27
N ALA A 3 -83.02 27.57 1.71
CA ALA A 3 -81.63 27.18 1.85
C ALA A 3 -81.09 27.55 3.23
N ASN A 4 -80.12 26.78 3.72
CA ASN A 4 -79.08 27.08 4.73
C ASN A 4 -78.31 25.76 4.96
N LYS A 5 -77.01 25.66 5.18
CA LYS A 5 -75.87 26.59 5.23
C LYS A 5 -74.61 25.70 5.20
N PHE A 6 -73.59 26.17 4.48
CA PHE A 6 -72.15 26.09 4.78
C PHE A 6 -71.64 25.16 5.91
N GLY A 7 -70.62 24.36 5.56
CA GLY A 7 -69.33 24.46 6.25
C GLY A 7 -68.75 23.17 6.84
N SER A 8 -67.44 23.01 6.61
CA SER A 8 -66.44 22.19 7.33
C SER A 8 -65.97 20.95 6.56
N ILE A 9 -65.04 21.13 5.62
CA ILE A 9 -63.57 21.14 5.81
C ILE A 9 -63.07 19.74 6.23
N LEU A 10 -62.62 19.03 5.19
CA LEU A 10 -61.87 17.80 5.19
C LEU A 10 -60.52 18.04 5.89
N ILE A 11 -60.31 17.50 7.09
CA ILE A 11 -59.02 17.53 7.78
C ILE A 11 -58.17 16.39 7.20
N ILE A 12 -57.37 16.70 6.18
CA ILE A 12 -56.27 15.84 5.70
C ILE A 12 -55.12 16.02 6.68
N THR A 13 -54.95 15.08 7.60
CA THR A 13 -53.79 15.02 8.49
C THR A 13 -52.55 14.65 7.67
N PHE A 14 -51.81 15.66 7.21
CA PHE A 14 -50.47 15.49 6.66
C PHE A 14 -49.52 15.12 7.80
N LEU A 15 -49.15 13.85 7.89
CA LEU A 15 -48.08 13.36 8.76
C LEU A 15 -46.74 13.78 8.15
N THR A 16 -46.25 14.97 8.52
CA THR A 16 -44.90 15.43 8.19
C THR A 16 -43.87 14.58 8.94
N ILE A 17 -43.26 13.63 8.24
CA ILE A 17 -42.07 12.91 8.70
C ILE A 17 -40.92 13.92 8.66
N ILE A 18 -40.52 14.40 9.84
CA ILE A 18 -39.26 15.15 10.03
C ILE A 18 -38.14 14.11 9.84
N ILE A 19 -37.68 13.95 8.61
CA ILE A 19 -36.43 13.24 8.33
C ILE A 19 -35.32 14.19 8.76
N SER A 20 -34.91 14.07 10.02
CA SER A 20 -33.68 14.64 10.53
C SER A 20 -32.52 14.15 9.66
N THR A 21 -32.06 15.01 8.76
CA THR A 21 -30.83 14.86 8.00
C THR A 21 -29.67 14.88 8.99
N LEU A 22 -29.38 13.73 9.58
CA LEU A 22 -28.03 13.44 10.01
C LEU A 22 -27.21 13.42 8.72
N ASP A 23 -26.52 14.53 8.45
CA ASP A 23 -25.36 14.55 7.57
C ASP A 23 -24.33 13.60 8.20
N CYS A 24 -24.51 12.32 7.92
CA CYS A 24 -23.48 11.33 8.09
C CYS A 24 -22.37 11.79 7.14
N PHE A 25 -21.32 12.38 7.69
CA PHE A 25 -20.06 12.54 6.99
C PHE A 25 -19.56 11.13 6.68
N ALA A 26 -20.06 10.55 5.61
CA ALA A 26 -19.46 9.40 4.97
C ALA A 26 -18.12 9.89 4.44
N ILE A 27 -17.06 9.68 5.22
CA ILE A 27 -15.70 9.74 4.69
C ILE A 27 -15.70 8.73 3.55
N LYS A 28 -15.51 9.22 2.33
CA LYS A 28 -15.42 8.36 1.15
C LYS A 28 -14.22 7.44 1.38
N ASP A 29 -14.51 6.17 1.68
CA ASP A 29 -13.58 5.15 2.18
C ASP A 29 -12.50 4.72 1.16
N ASP A 30 -12.48 5.38 -0.01
CA ASP A 30 -11.59 5.09 -1.15
C ASP A 30 -10.42 6.07 -1.28
N GLN A 31 -10.22 6.99 -0.33
CA GLN A 31 -9.15 7.98 -0.46
C GLN A 31 -7.78 7.33 -0.21
N MET A 32 -6.91 7.34 -1.23
CA MET A 32 -5.51 6.95 -1.10
C MET A 32 -4.78 7.82 -0.07
N PRO A 33 -4.18 7.25 0.99
CA PRO A 33 -3.38 8.03 1.93
C PRO A 33 -2.11 8.57 1.27
N ASP A 34 -1.75 9.81 1.60
CA ASP A 34 -0.46 10.39 1.21
C ASP A 34 0.67 9.87 2.12
N GLY A 35 1.87 9.72 1.58
CA GLY A 35 3.08 9.44 2.35
C GLY A 35 3.88 8.28 1.81
N LEU A 36 4.64 7.64 2.69
CA LEU A 36 5.53 6.55 2.33
C LEU A 36 5.26 5.30 3.18
N LEU A 37 5.30 4.14 2.52
CA LEU A 37 5.41 2.84 3.15
C LEU A 37 6.73 2.21 2.71
N GLU A 38 7.48 1.69 3.65
CA GLU A 38 8.80 1.11 3.41
C GLU A 38 8.90 -0.24 4.10
N VAL A 39 9.44 -1.22 3.37
CA VAL A 39 9.60 -2.58 3.88
C VAL A 39 10.80 -3.27 3.25
N ALA A 40 11.68 -3.76 4.12
CA ALA A 40 12.76 -4.65 3.76
C ALA A 40 12.31 -6.11 3.82
N TYR A 41 12.76 -6.91 2.86
CA TYR A 41 12.39 -8.32 2.74
C TYR A 41 13.56 -9.15 2.17
N ARG A 42 13.41 -10.47 2.27
CA ARG A 42 14.24 -11.48 1.58
C ARG A 42 13.35 -12.33 0.68
N GLN A 43 13.95 -12.94 -0.34
CA GLN A 43 13.22 -13.80 -1.27
C GLN A 43 13.28 -15.25 -0.79
N LEU A 44 12.15 -15.93 -0.74
CA LEU A 44 12.07 -17.36 -0.47
C LEU A 44 11.76 -18.10 -1.77
N THR A 45 12.71 -18.90 -2.24
CA THR A 45 12.58 -19.71 -3.46
C THR A 45 12.87 -21.17 -3.13
N ASP A 46 11.98 -22.09 -3.50
CA ASP A 46 12.13 -23.53 -3.24
C ASP A 46 12.47 -23.85 -1.76
N GLY A 47 11.84 -23.14 -0.82
CA GLY A 47 12.05 -23.29 0.62
C GLY A 47 13.37 -22.72 1.16
N LYS A 48 14.18 -22.06 0.32
CA LYS A 48 15.45 -21.42 0.71
C LYS A 48 15.34 -19.90 0.67
N LEU A 49 15.68 -19.27 1.79
CA LEU A 49 15.70 -17.81 1.91
C LEU A 49 17.01 -17.27 1.32
N SER A 50 16.91 -16.21 0.51
CA SER A 50 18.07 -15.52 -0.06
C SER A 50 18.87 -14.77 1.00
N ASP A 51 20.18 -14.68 0.79
CA ASP A 51 21.04 -13.80 1.59
C ASP A 51 20.87 -12.32 1.21
N SER A 52 20.50 -12.05 -0.04
CA SER A 52 20.17 -10.71 -0.53
C SER A 52 18.97 -10.14 0.21
N ILE A 53 19.12 -8.90 0.66
CA ILE A 53 18.03 -8.11 1.25
C ILE A 53 17.56 -7.13 0.20
N HIS A 54 16.27 -6.90 0.13
CA HIS A 54 15.67 -5.92 -0.75
C HIS A 54 14.87 -4.93 0.08
N ASN A 55 14.72 -3.71 -0.39
CA ASN A 55 13.90 -2.68 0.24
C ASN A 55 12.91 -2.11 -0.78
N ILE A 56 11.62 -2.17 -0.47
CA ILE A 56 10.57 -1.51 -1.22
C ILE A 56 10.26 -0.18 -0.54
N VAL A 57 10.15 0.87 -1.33
CA VAL A 57 9.60 2.16 -0.93
C VAL A 57 8.42 2.47 -1.85
N LEU A 58 7.22 2.44 -1.29
CA LEU A 58 5.99 2.90 -1.93
C LEU A 58 5.70 4.32 -1.47
N ILE A 59 5.56 5.26 -2.39
CA ILE A 59 5.22 6.65 -2.12
C ILE A 59 3.90 6.94 -2.80
N CYS A 60 2.91 7.44 -2.08
CA CYS A 60 1.66 7.91 -2.66
C CYS A 60 1.46 9.40 -2.36
N PHE A 61 1.01 10.15 -3.37
CA PHE A 61 0.68 11.56 -3.25
C PHE A 61 -0.46 11.91 -4.20
N ASP A 62 -1.52 12.53 -3.67
CA ASP A 62 -2.68 12.98 -4.45
C ASP A 62 -3.27 11.87 -5.34
N GLY A 63 -3.39 10.67 -4.78
CA GLY A 63 -3.97 9.51 -5.47
C GLY A 63 -3.03 8.79 -6.46
N ASN A 64 -1.82 9.33 -6.70
CA ASN A 64 -0.82 8.69 -7.53
C ASN A 64 0.20 7.99 -6.64
N CYS A 65 0.63 6.79 -7.02
CA CYS A 65 1.62 6.04 -6.27
C CYS A 65 2.82 5.68 -7.16
N GLU A 66 3.99 5.67 -6.55
CA GLU A 66 5.24 5.23 -7.15
C GLU A 66 5.91 4.22 -6.24
N MET A 67 6.48 3.17 -6.82
CA MET A 67 7.22 2.17 -6.05
C MET A 67 8.66 2.10 -6.56
N THR A 68 9.60 2.07 -5.62
CA THR A 68 11.00 1.81 -5.89
C THR A 68 11.45 0.57 -5.13
N THR A 69 12.07 -0.37 -5.83
CA THR A 69 12.71 -1.54 -5.21
C THR A 69 14.22 -1.42 -5.33
N LEU A 70 14.90 -1.48 -4.18
CA LEU A 70 16.35 -1.45 -4.05
C LEU A 70 16.86 -2.82 -3.60
N THR A 71 17.84 -3.35 -4.30
CA THR A 71 18.53 -4.58 -3.88
C THR A 71 19.79 -4.23 -3.10
N LEU A 72 19.83 -4.68 -1.84
CA LEU A 72 20.86 -4.39 -0.86
C LEU A 72 21.98 -5.46 -0.87
N ASN A 73 22.79 -5.50 -1.94
CA ASN A 73 23.74 -6.59 -2.14
C ASN A 73 25.14 -6.34 -1.61
N GLN A 74 25.68 -5.11 -1.68
CA GLN A 74 27.10 -4.87 -1.42
C GLN A 74 27.37 -3.45 -0.90
N CYS A 75 28.38 -3.34 -0.07
CA CYS A 75 28.97 -2.09 0.38
C CYS A 75 30.28 -1.88 -0.38
N TYR A 76 30.55 -0.63 -0.73
CA TYR A 76 31.73 -0.22 -1.47
C TYR A 76 32.44 0.90 -0.71
N ASP A 77 33.75 0.98 -0.85
CA ASP A 77 34.53 2.08 -0.28
C ASP A 77 34.02 3.42 -0.83
N PHE A 78 33.73 4.36 0.08
CA PHE A 78 33.26 5.70 -0.25
C PHE A 78 33.81 6.73 0.73
N SER A 79 34.72 7.57 0.24
CA SER A 79 35.46 8.56 1.04
C SER A 79 36.13 7.91 2.27
N ASP A 80 35.67 8.25 3.47
CA ASP A 80 36.28 7.85 4.75
C ASP A 80 35.60 6.62 5.38
N GLY A 81 34.81 5.87 4.60
CA GLY A 81 34.12 4.67 5.08
C GLY A 81 33.57 3.81 3.96
N GLU A 82 32.62 2.94 4.28
CA GLU A 82 31.90 2.13 3.29
C GLU A 82 30.47 2.67 3.11
N ALA A 83 30.04 2.83 1.87
CA ALA A 83 28.67 3.22 1.53
C ALA A 83 27.95 2.11 0.77
N PHE A 84 26.63 2.14 0.88
CA PHE A 84 25.77 1.24 0.15
C PHE A 84 25.58 1.73 -1.30
N TYR A 85 25.93 0.91 -2.29
CA TYR A 85 25.63 1.19 -3.71
C TYR A 85 24.54 0.22 -4.20
N PRO A 86 23.36 0.72 -4.60
CA PRO A 86 22.30 -0.14 -5.12
C PRO A 86 22.71 -0.74 -6.46
N VAL A 87 22.79 -2.06 -6.50
CA VAL A 87 23.09 -2.81 -7.74
C VAL A 87 21.88 -2.83 -8.68
N ILE A 88 20.67 -2.81 -8.11
CA ILE A 88 19.42 -2.77 -8.87
C ILE A 88 18.49 -1.77 -8.20
N GLN A 89 18.17 -0.70 -8.92
CA GLN A 89 17.11 0.25 -8.60
C GLN A 89 16.05 0.12 -9.68
N ARG A 90 14.89 -0.43 -9.34
CA ARG A 90 13.70 -0.45 -10.21
C ARG A 90 12.73 0.60 -9.71
N SER A 91 12.29 1.51 -10.57
CA SER A 91 11.27 2.54 -10.27
C SER A 91 10.10 2.36 -11.23
N THR A 92 8.93 2.04 -10.68
CA THR A 92 7.80 1.48 -11.43
C THR A 92 6.97 2.52 -12.19
N THR A 93 6.99 3.79 -11.77
CA THR A 93 6.27 4.86 -12.50
C THR A 93 6.89 5.19 -13.83
N ARG A 94 8.19 4.94 -14.01
CA ARG A 94 8.82 5.09 -15.32
C ARG A 94 8.31 4.06 -16.33
N ASP A 95 7.91 2.89 -15.84
CA ASP A 95 7.51 1.75 -16.68
C ASP A 95 5.98 1.60 -16.81
N LYS A 96 5.18 2.46 -16.14
CA LYS A 96 3.69 2.54 -16.21
C LYS A 96 2.92 1.22 -15.98
N ASN A 97 3.56 0.20 -15.42
CA ASN A 97 2.98 -1.14 -15.27
C ASN A 97 2.54 -1.45 -13.84
N MET A 98 2.19 -0.44 -13.06
CA MET A 98 1.77 -0.59 -11.66
C MET A 98 0.30 -0.20 -11.47
N THR A 99 -0.45 -1.05 -10.78
CA THR A 99 -1.82 -0.76 -10.34
C THR A 99 -1.89 -0.86 -8.83
N VAL A 100 -2.60 0.08 -8.21
CA VAL A 100 -2.77 0.14 -6.75
C VAL A 100 -4.26 0.14 -6.43
N ASN A 101 -4.69 -0.79 -5.57
CA ASN A 101 -6.07 -0.96 -5.16
C ASN A 101 -6.15 -0.95 -3.62
N ILE A 102 -7.06 -0.14 -3.07
CA ILE A 102 -7.45 -0.25 -1.66
C ILE A 102 -8.50 -1.36 -1.60
N LEU A 103 -8.22 -2.42 -0.85
CA LEU A 103 -9.14 -3.55 -0.72
C LEU A 103 -10.18 -3.31 0.37
N GLU A 104 -9.71 -2.74 1.48
CA GLU A 104 -10.48 -2.36 2.66
C GLU A 104 -9.65 -1.33 3.45
N PRO A 105 -10.24 -0.61 4.41
CA PRO A 105 -9.52 0.37 5.21
C PRO A 105 -8.26 -0.23 5.87
N GLY A 106 -7.10 0.34 5.57
CA GLY A 106 -5.81 -0.14 6.09
C GLY A 106 -5.20 -1.33 5.35
N VAL A 107 -5.78 -1.77 4.23
CA VAL A 107 -5.22 -2.84 3.38
C VAL A 107 -5.17 -2.39 1.92
N MET A 108 -3.99 -2.48 1.32
CA MET A 108 -3.74 -2.13 -0.06
C MET A 108 -3.05 -3.27 -0.80
N GLU A 109 -3.46 -3.49 -2.03
CA GLU A 109 -2.78 -4.35 -2.99
C GLU A 109 -2.08 -3.50 -4.05
N VAL A 110 -0.85 -3.85 -4.37
CA VAL A 110 -0.08 -3.31 -5.49
C VAL A 110 0.28 -4.47 -6.41
N GLU A 111 -0.04 -4.35 -7.70
CA GLU A 111 0.43 -5.27 -8.74
C GLU A 111 1.39 -4.50 -9.65
N GLU A 112 2.54 -5.09 -9.96
CA GLU A 112 3.51 -4.57 -10.92
C GLU A 112 3.83 -5.65 -11.96
N ARG A 113 3.91 -5.27 -13.24
CA ARG A 113 4.41 -6.15 -14.30
C ARG A 113 5.70 -5.61 -14.87
N ASP A 114 6.77 -6.40 -14.81
CA ASP A 114 8.03 -6.01 -15.43
C ASP A 114 8.02 -6.29 -16.94
N VAL A 115 8.91 -5.61 -17.66
CA VAL A 115 9.07 -5.75 -19.12
C VAL A 115 9.51 -7.15 -19.56
N LEU A 116 9.92 -8.00 -18.62
CA LEU A 116 10.35 -9.39 -18.85
C LEU A 116 9.25 -10.40 -18.50
N GLY A 117 8.01 -9.95 -18.28
CA GLY A 117 6.85 -10.80 -18.04
C GLY A 117 6.72 -11.33 -16.60
N ALA A 118 7.50 -10.82 -15.65
CA ALA A 118 7.29 -11.13 -14.24
C ALA A 118 6.15 -10.25 -13.68
N THR A 119 5.23 -10.88 -12.95
CA THR A 119 4.17 -10.19 -12.20
C THR A 119 4.51 -10.24 -10.72
N PHE A 120 4.60 -9.07 -10.11
CA PHE A 120 4.81 -8.88 -8.68
C PHE A 120 3.48 -8.48 -8.05
N LYS A 121 3.15 -9.09 -6.92
CA LYS A 121 1.98 -8.75 -6.11
C LYS A 121 2.42 -8.45 -4.70
N TYR A 122 1.96 -7.32 -4.17
CA TYR A 122 2.28 -6.84 -2.84
C TYR A 122 0.99 -6.53 -2.10
N ARG A 123 0.93 -6.91 -0.84
CA ARG A 123 -0.16 -6.53 0.07
C ARG A 123 0.44 -5.80 1.25
N PHE A 124 0.09 -4.53 1.40
CA PHE A 124 0.47 -3.67 2.51
C PHE A 124 -0.69 -3.58 3.49
N ILE A 125 -0.40 -3.83 4.76
CA ILE A 125 -1.34 -3.60 5.86
C ILE A 125 -0.80 -2.43 6.67
N TYR A 126 -1.57 -1.37 6.81
CA TYR A 126 -1.14 -0.09 7.36
C TYR A 126 -2.21 0.54 8.25
N THR A 127 -1.77 1.49 9.06
CA THR A 127 -2.67 2.47 9.69
C THR A 127 -2.53 3.81 8.99
N ALA A 128 -3.63 4.53 8.88
CA ALA A 128 -3.68 5.88 8.33
C ALA A 128 -4.38 6.82 9.31
N GLY A 129 -4.11 8.12 9.17
CA GLY A 129 -4.73 9.16 9.98
C GLY A 129 -4.77 10.48 9.25
N ILE A 130 -5.55 11.42 9.78
CA ILE A 130 -5.66 12.76 9.20
C ILE A 130 -4.43 13.57 9.56
N GLY A 131 -3.66 13.98 8.55
CA GLY A 131 -2.50 14.85 8.68
C GLY A 131 -2.87 16.31 8.95
N SER A 132 -1.86 17.15 9.20
CA SER A 132 -2.03 18.60 9.46
C SER A 132 -2.73 19.36 8.34
N ASN A 133 -2.65 18.88 7.11
CA ASN A 133 -3.32 19.43 5.93
C ASN A 133 -4.74 18.86 5.70
N LYS A 134 -5.32 18.17 6.70
CA LYS A 134 -6.62 17.48 6.62
C LYS A 134 -6.70 16.38 5.56
N LYS A 135 -5.57 15.94 4.99
CA LYS A 135 -5.52 14.79 4.08
C LYS A 135 -5.23 13.51 4.87
N LEU A 136 -5.77 12.39 4.39
CA LEU A 136 -5.42 11.07 4.91
C LEU A 136 -3.94 10.80 4.61
N ARG A 137 -3.19 10.32 5.59
CA ARG A 137 -1.76 10.00 5.46
C ARG A 137 -1.45 8.64 6.03
N PHE A 138 -0.49 7.94 5.44
CA PHE A 138 0.09 6.75 6.07
C PHE A 138 0.72 7.15 7.41
N ASN A 139 0.39 6.39 8.47
CA ASN A 139 1.01 6.53 9.77
C ASN A 139 2.08 5.45 9.98
N LYS A 140 1.72 4.18 9.71
CA LYS A 140 2.57 3.05 10.03
C LYS A 140 2.26 1.82 9.19
N LEU A 141 3.30 1.10 8.78
CA LEU A 141 3.19 -0.25 8.24
C LEU A 141 3.07 -1.27 9.39
N ILE A 142 2.03 -2.10 9.35
CA ILE A 142 1.76 -3.13 10.38
C ILE A 142 1.83 -4.56 9.83
N GLY A 143 1.81 -4.74 8.52
CA GLY A 143 1.97 -6.04 7.87
C GLY A 143 2.32 -5.91 6.40
N PHE A 144 2.95 -6.96 5.88
CA PHE A 144 3.36 -7.05 4.49
C PHE A 144 3.38 -8.51 4.06
N SER A 145 2.93 -8.76 2.84
CA SER A 145 3.20 -10.01 2.11
C SER A 145 3.39 -9.68 0.65
N GLY A 146 4.25 -10.42 -0.04
CA GLY A 146 4.37 -10.31 -1.48
C GLY A 146 4.80 -11.60 -2.12
N ALA A 147 4.54 -11.71 -3.42
CA ALA A 147 4.94 -12.84 -4.24
C ALA A 147 5.26 -12.36 -5.65
N VAL A 148 6.10 -13.12 -6.33
CA VAL A 148 6.42 -12.88 -7.73
C VAL A 148 6.18 -14.16 -8.51
N VAL A 149 5.63 -14.01 -9.70
CA VAL A 149 5.41 -15.10 -10.65
C VAL A 149 5.98 -14.69 -12.00
N LYS A 150 6.80 -15.54 -12.60
CA LYS A 150 7.37 -15.32 -13.93
C LYS A 150 7.29 -16.60 -14.75
N GLN A 151 6.72 -16.52 -15.94
CA GLN A 151 6.86 -17.60 -16.91
C GLN A 151 8.27 -17.55 -17.51
N SER A 152 9.01 -18.65 -17.45
CA SER A 152 10.33 -18.76 -18.06
C SER A 152 10.28 -19.65 -19.29
N ASP A 153 10.39 -19.04 -20.47
CA ASP A 153 10.42 -19.77 -21.75
C ASP A 153 11.65 -20.68 -21.84
N ALA A 154 12.80 -20.22 -21.36
CA ALA A 154 14.05 -20.97 -21.37
C ALA A 154 14.01 -22.24 -20.50
N LEU A 155 13.23 -22.21 -19.42
CA LEU A 155 13.09 -23.35 -18.50
C LEU A 155 11.78 -24.10 -18.69
N ASN A 156 10.92 -23.64 -19.62
CA ASN A 156 9.56 -24.10 -19.85
C ASN A 156 8.77 -24.35 -18.54
N LYS A 157 8.89 -23.43 -17.58
CA LYS A 157 8.23 -23.53 -16.26
C LYS A 157 7.87 -22.18 -15.69
N VAL A 158 6.88 -22.18 -14.79
CA VAL A 158 6.56 -21.04 -13.93
C VAL A 158 7.62 -20.99 -12.82
N LEU A 159 8.26 -19.83 -12.67
CA LEU A 159 9.09 -19.49 -11.53
C LEU A 159 8.24 -18.66 -10.56
N SER A 160 8.31 -18.99 -9.28
CA SER A 160 7.72 -18.16 -8.24
C SER A 160 8.60 -18.08 -7.02
N TRP A 161 8.52 -16.95 -6.32
CA TRP A 161 9.18 -16.77 -5.03
C TRP A 161 8.35 -15.84 -4.14
N GLU A 162 8.45 -16.06 -2.83
CA GLU A 162 7.76 -15.26 -1.84
C GLU A 162 8.67 -14.13 -1.33
N LEU A 163 8.06 -13.00 -0.98
CA LEU A 163 8.75 -11.85 -0.41
C LEU A 163 8.52 -11.85 1.10
N VAL A 164 9.49 -12.38 1.84
CA VAL A 164 9.42 -12.54 3.29
C VAL A 164 9.93 -11.27 3.97
N PRO A 165 9.06 -10.48 4.65
CA PRO A 165 9.51 -9.24 5.28
C PRO A 165 10.45 -9.51 6.44
N LEU A 166 11.42 -8.63 6.63
CA LEU A 166 12.21 -8.62 7.85
C LEU A 166 11.33 -8.25 9.04
N LYS A 167 11.70 -8.76 10.22
CA LYS A 167 10.96 -8.58 11.48
C LYS A 167 11.62 -7.52 12.34
N GLY A 168 10.85 -6.50 12.73
CA GLY A 168 11.29 -5.32 13.48
C GLY A 168 11.08 -4.02 12.70
N GLN A 169 10.62 -2.96 13.38
CA GLN A 169 10.34 -1.66 12.73
C GLN A 169 11.60 -0.84 12.40
N SER A 170 12.72 -1.17 13.04
CA SER A 170 14.05 -0.59 12.78
C SER A 170 15.06 -1.70 13.00
N ILE A 171 15.64 -2.19 11.92
CA ILE A 171 16.55 -3.33 11.92
C ILE A 171 17.90 -2.82 11.49
N ASN A 172 18.88 -2.93 12.39
CA ASN A 172 20.26 -2.75 12.02
C ASN A 172 20.75 -4.07 11.44
N VAL A 173 20.91 -4.13 10.12
CA VAL A 173 21.54 -5.28 9.48
C VAL A 173 23.03 -4.97 9.36
N LYS A 174 23.85 -5.81 9.99
CA LYS A 174 25.29 -5.81 9.76
C LYS A 174 25.57 -6.46 8.40
N LEU A 175 25.55 -5.64 7.36
CA LEU A 175 26.33 -5.93 6.15
C LEU A 175 27.77 -5.45 6.39
N LYS A 176 28.64 -5.47 5.39
CA LYS A 176 29.97 -4.83 5.53
C LYS A 176 29.86 -3.36 5.99
N CYS A 177 28.79 -2.69 5.54
CA CYS A 177 28.29 -1.41 6.02
C CYS A 177 27.00 -1.59 6.83
N ALA A 178 26.82 -0.80 7.89
CA ALA A 178 25.60 -0.81 8.68
C ALA A 178 24.48 -0.05 7.95
N VAL A 179 23.31 -0.66 7.79
CA VAL A 179 22.12 -0.02 7.24
C VAL A 179 20.95 -0.16 8.22
N ASN A 180 20.17 0.91 8.36
CA ASN A 180 18.91 0.87 9.08
C ASN A 180 17.77 0.61 8.09
N LEU A 181 17.06 -0.49 8.29
CA LEU A 181 15.96 -0.91 7.44
C LEU A 181 14.66 -1.01 8.24
N LYS A 182 13.55 -0.73 7.57
CA LYS A 182 12.22 -0.93 8.16
C LYS A 182 11.67 -2.30 7.76
N GLY A 183 11.41 -3.16 8.73
CA GLY A 183 10.64 -4.37 8.53
C GLY A 183 9.18 -4.19 8.95
N VAL A 184 8.50 -5.31 9.22
CA VAL A 184 7.17 -5.33 9.84
C VAL A 184 7.26 -5.62 11.34
N PRO A 185 6.29 -5.19 12.16
CA PRO A 185 6.22 -5.57 13.58
C PRO A 185 6.30 -7.09 13.83
N ASN A 186 6.81 -7.47 15.00
CA ASN A 186 7.13 -8.87 15.36
C ASN A 186 5.93 -9.75 15.74
N ASN A 187 4.71 -9.24 15.65
CA ASN A 187 3.43 -9.82 16.14
C ASN A 187 3.43 -11.33 16.38
#